data_AF-A0A537LHL2-F1
#
_entry.id   AF-A0A537LHL2-F1
#
_cell.length_a   1.000
_cell.length_b   1.000
_cell.length_c   1.000
_cell.angle_alpha   90.00
_cell.angle_beta   90.00
_cell.angle_gamma   90.00
#
_symmetry.space_group_name_H-M   'P 1'
#
loop_
_entity.id
_entity.type
_entity.pdbx_description
1 polymer ?
#
loop_
_entity_poly.entity_id
_entity_poly.type
_entity_poly.pdbx_seq_one_letter_code
_entity_poly.pdbx_strand_id
1 'polypeptide(L)'
;FDILHSFMGYRTCYYRTFVVGSASPAQVDAYTRCREYLDTAIGLIKPGVSTADVVKVWPKAAEFGFPNEEAAFALQYGHGVGLSIWEKPIFSRLVSIDYPEIIEEGMVFALETFWPASDGWSAARIEEQLVVTKSGCEVITRFPAEQLLVAGTRYQTAGGPLPATRETQSNLNRAASSTLEAVVTSARQEGSRVRT
;
A
#
# COMPACT_ATOMS: atom_id res chain seq x y z
N PHE A 1 7.53 5.68 -3.93
CA PHE A 1 7.89 6.95 -4.58
C PHE A 1 7.03 8.03 -3.98
N ASP A 2 7.65 9.11 -3.53
CA ASP A 2 6.97 10.31 -3.06
C ASP A 2 7.26 11.42 -4.08
N ILE A 3 6.21 12.03 -4.62
CA ILE A 3 6.32 13.05 -5.66
C ILE A 3 5.77 14.36 -5.11
N LEU A 4 6.68 15.29 -4.91
CA LEU A 4 6.39 16.64 -4.42
C LEU A 4 6.68 17.63 -5.54
N HIS A 5 5.67 18.40 -5.92
CA HIS A 5 5.80 19.47 -6.92
C HIS A 5 5.26 20.78 -6.38
N SER A 6 5.56 21.88 -7.07
CA SER A 6 4.98 23.18 -6.74
C SER A 6 4.52 23.90 -8.00
N PHE A 7 3.33 24.49 -7.93
CA PHE A 7 2.83 25.39 -8.95
C PHE A 7 2.32 26.67 -8.27
N MET A 8 2.89 27.82 -8.66
CA MET A 8 2.56 29.13 -8.06
C MET A 8 2.66 29.14 -6.52
N GLY A 9 3.56 28.35 -5.95
CA GLY A 9 3.76 28.22 -4.50
C GLY A 9 2.93 27.11 -3.84
N TYR A 10 1.80 26.71 -4.43
CA TYR A 10 1.00 25.58 -3.93
C TYR A 10 1.72 24.26 -4.17
N ARG A 11 1.59 23.33 -3.22
CA ARG A 11 2.33 22.06 -3.19
C ARG A 11 1.45 20.86 -3.49
N THR A 12 2.08 19.78 -3.93
CA THR A 12 1.50 18.44 -3.95
C THR A 12 2.33 17.50 -3.09
N CYS A 13 1.70 16.47 -2.52
CA CYS A 13 2.33 15.36 -1.82
C CYS A 13 1.57 14.07 -2.15
N TYR A 14 2.19 13.10 -2.81
CA TYR A 14 1.56 11.79 -3.02
C TYR A 14 2.58 10.66 -3.13
N TYR A 15 2.44 9.67 -2.24
CA TYR A 15 3.05 8.36 -2.30
C TYR A 15 2.38 7.42 -3.32
N ARG A 16 3.22 6.77 -4.11
CA ARG A 16 2.88 5.58 -4.89
C ARG A 16 3.87 4.45 -4.60
N THR A 17 3.33 3.27 -4.34
CA THR A 17 4.09 2.03 -4.34
C THR A 17 3.90 1.32 -5.67
N PHE A 18 5.01 0.97 -6.32
CA PHE A 18 5.01 0.08 -7.47
C PHE A 18 6.22 -0.84 -7.39
N VAL A 19 6.13 -1.98 -8.05
CA VAL A 19 7.22 -2.95 -8.16
C VAL A 19 7.71 -3.03 -9.60
N VAL A 20 8.92 -3.53 -9.81
CA VAL A 20 9.51 -3.70 -11.14
C VAL A 20 9.69 -5.18 -11.43
N GLY A 21 9.24 -5.62 -12.61
CA GLY A 21 9.30 -7.02 -13.05
C GLY A 21 8.13 -7.86 -12.52
N SER A 22 8.09 -8.11 -11.20
CA SER A 22 7.01 -8.88 -10.55
C SER A 22 6.74 -8.47 -9.11
N ALA A 23 5.49 -8.63 -8.66
CA ALA A 23 5.09 -8.49 -7.26
C ALA A 23 5.05 -9.85 -6.56
N SER A 24 5.65 -9.98 -5.38
CA SER A 24 5.40 -11.16 -4.53
C SER A 24 3.94 -11.12 -4.02
N PRO A 25 3.32 -12.29 -3.75
CA PRO A 25 2.03 -12.34 -3.07
C PRO A 25 1.99 -11.53 -1.76
N ALA A 26 3.08 -11.53 -0.99
CA ALA A 26 3.22 -10.74 0.24
C ALA A 26 3.13 -9.22 -0.03
N GLN A 27 3.75 -8.75 -1.10
CA GLN A 27 3.68 -7.34 -1.50
C GLN A 27 2.29 -6.94 -2.01
N VAL A 28 1.60 -7.85 -2.71
CA VAL A 28 0.20 -7.63 -3.16
C VAL A 28 -0.75 -7.53 -1.96
N ASP A 29 -0.61 -8.41 -0.96
CA ASP A 29 -1.39 -8.37 0.29
C ASP A 29 -1.14 -7.06 1.05
N ALA A 30 0.12 -6.67 1.22
CA ALA A 30 0.46 -5.41 1.88
C ALA A 30 -0.15 -4.20 1.18
N TYR A 31 -0.09 -4.15 -0.16
CA TYR A 31 -0.69 -3.07 -0.92
C TYR A 31 -2.22 -3.03 -0.76
N THR A 32 -2.86 -4.19 -0.79
CA THR A 32 -4.32 -4.32 -0.65
C THR A 32 -4.76 -3.76 0.71
N ARG A 33 -4.12 -4.19 1.80
CA ARG A 33 -4.43 -3.69 3.15
C ARG A 33 -4.18 -2.19 3.29
N CYS A 34 -3.05 -1.72 2.77
CA CYS A 34 -2.72 -0.29 2.75
C CYS A 34 -3.84 0.50 2.06
N ARG A 35 -4.32 0.02 0.90
CA ARG A 35 -5.41 0.67 0.16
C ARG A 35 -6.73 0.65 0.94
N GLU A 36 -7.08 -0.47 1.55
CA GLU A 36 -8.30 -0.60 2.36
C GLU A 36 -8.36 0.40 3.52
N TYR A 37 -7.26 0.58 4.25
CA TYR A 37 -7.18 1.58 5.33
C TYR A 37 -7.34 3.01 4.80
N LEU A 38 -6.71 3.30 3.66
CA LEU A 38 -6.79 4.62 3.03
C LEU A 38 -8.22 4.90 2.54
N ASP A 39 -8.86 3.95 1.85
CA ASP A 39 -10.23 4.08 1.36
C ASP A 39 -11.24 4.24 2.50
N THR A 40 -11.07 3.47 3.57
CA THR A 40 -11.91 3.59 4.76
C THR A 40 -11.79 4.98 5.37
N ALA A 41 -10.57 5.52 5.49
CA ALA A 41 -10.34 6.87 6.01
C ALA A 41 -10.91 7.96 5.10
N ILE A 42 -10.69 7.87 3.78
CA ILE A 42 -11.25 8.80 2.79
C ILE A 42 -12.79 8.78 2.83
N GLY A 43 -13.40 7.61 2.98
CA GLY A 43 -14.86 7.44 3.07
C GLY A 43 -15.50 8.12 4.28
N LEU A 44 -14.72 8.45 5.32
CA LEU A 44 -15.19 9.21 6.48
C LEU A 44 -15.15 10.73 6.27
N ILE A 45 -14.39 11.22 5.31
CA ILE A 45 -14.11 12.66 5.19
C ILE A 45 -15.35 13.43 4.75
N LYS A 46 -15.78 14.33 5.63
CA LYS A 46 -16.80 15.36 5.38
C LYS A 46 -16.71 16.44 6.46
N PRO A 47 -17.32 17.63 6.25
CA PRO A 47 -17.37 18.65 7.28
C PRO A 47 -17.95 18.15 8.60
N GLY A 48 -17.34 18.55 9.73
CA GLY A 48 -17.74 18.18 11.09
C GLY A 48 -17.13 16.89 11.64
N VAL A 49 -16.47 16.08 10.81
CA VAL A 49 -15.70 14.91 11.28
C VAL A 49 -14.38 15.38 11.87
N SER A 50 -13.94 14.77 12.98
CA SER A 50 -12.65 15.13 13.59
C SER A 50 -11.49 14.30 13.03
N THR A 51 -10.27 14.82 13.10
CA THR A 51 -9.06 14.03 12.78
C THR A 51 -8.94 12.77 13.64
N ALA A 52 -9.42 12.80 14.90
CA ALA A 52 -9.51 11.60 15.76
C ALA A 52 -10.40 10.51 15.16
N ASP A 53 -11.54 10.89 14.59
CA ASP A 53 -12.50 9.93 14.03
C ASP A 53 -11.94 9.23 12.80
N VAL A 54 -11.14 9.95 12.01
CA VAL A 54 -10.44 9.39 10.86
C VAL A 54 -9.34 8.42 11.32
N VAL A 55 -8.44 8.83 12.21
CA VAL A 55 -7.28 7.96 12.58
C VAL A 55 -7.67 6.74 13.40
N LYS A 56 -8.89 6.68 13.95
CA LYS A 56 -9.42 5.50 14.65
C LYS A 56 -9.56 4.28 13.73
N VAL A 57 -9.76 4.47 12.42
CA VAL A 57 -9.86 3.35 11.46
C VAL A 57 -8.50 2.84 11.01
N TRP A 58 -7.44 3.61 11.24
CA TRP A 58 -6.08 3.16 10.99
C TRP A 58 -5.60 2.21 12.09
N PRO A 59 -4.80 1.20 11.74
CA PRO A 59 -4.39 0.16 12.68
C PRO A 59 -3.39 0.73 13.68
N LYS A 60 -3.48 0.29 14.94
CA LYS A 60 -2.52 0.64 15.98
C LYS A 60 -1.12 0.17 15.61
N ALA A 61 -0.09 0.88 16.08
CA ALA A 61 1.32 0.51 15.91
C ALA A 61 1.61 -1.00 16.07
N ALA A 62 1.08 -1.62 17.13
CA ALA A 62 1.31 -3.03 17.44
C ALA A 62 0.73 -4.00 16.40
N GLU A 63 -0.31 -3.61 15.66
CA GLU A 63 -0.97 -4.46 14.67
C GLU A 63 -0.11 -4.65 13.41
N PHE A 64 0.86 -3.78 13.18
CA PHE A 64 1.79 -3.85 12.05
C PHE A 64 3.26 -3.83 12.49
N GLY A 65 3.52 -4.27 13.73
CA GLY A 65 4.88 -4.62 14.19
C GLY A 65 5.68 -3.52 14.87
N PHE A 66 5.06 -2.40 15.25
CA PHE A 66 5.72 -1.30 15.97
C PHE A 66 5.34 -1.29 17.46
N PRO A 67 6.28 -0.93 18.36
CA PRO A 67 6.04 -1.03 19.80
C PRO A 67 5.00 -0.03 20.34
N ASN A 68 4.84 1.14 19.71
CA ASN A 68 3.92 2.19 20.12
C ASN A 68 3.69 3.22 18.98
N GLU A 69 2.72 4.11 19.18
CA GLU A 69 2.32 5.12 18.18
C GLU A 69 3.43 6.14 17.88
N GLU A 70 4.37 6.36 18.81
CA GLU A 70 5.54 7.22 18.60
C GLU A 70 6.51 6.60 17.59
N ALA A 71 6.83 5.31 17.75
CA ALA A 71 7.67 4.57 16.82
C ALA A 71 7.03 4.43 15.41
N ALA A 72 5.70 4.52 15.34
CA ALA A 72 4.92 4.44 14.11
C ALA A 72 4.51 5.81 13.53
N PHE A 73 4.87 6.93 14.18
CA PHE A 73 4.27 8.24 13.96
C PHE A 73 4.20 8.69 12.49
N ALA A 74 5.28 8.48 11.73
CA ALA A 74 5.40 8.92 10.34
C ALA A 74 5.05 7.84 9.29
N LEU A 75 4.46 6.72 9.73
CA LEU A 75 4.07 5.61 8.85
C LEU A 75 2.58 5.66 8.48
N GLN A 76 1.72 6.08 9.41
CA GLN A 76 0.32 6.39 9.15
C GLN A 76 0.08 7.82 9.54
N TYR A 77 -0.18 8.65 8.54
CA TYR A 77 -0.14 10.07 8.75
C TYR A 77 -1.08 10.77 7.78
N GLY A 78 -1.38 12.01 8.10
CA GLY A 78 -2.01 12.92 7.17
C GLY A 78 -1.71 14.34 7.61
N HIS A 79 -1.70 15.22 6.64
CA HIS A 79 -1.36 16.62 6.87
C HIS A 79 -2.07 17.50 5.88
N GLY A 80 -2.37 18.73 6.30
CA GLY A 80 -2.72 19.79 5.37
C GLY A 80 -1.64 19.97 4.32
N VAL A 81 -2.06 20.38 3.12
CA VAL A 81 -1.15 20.74 2.04
C VAL A 81 -1.67 21.99 1.32
N GLY A 82 -0.79 22.95 1.12
CA GLY A 82 -1.13 24.26 0.60
C GLY A 82 0.11 24.98 0.12
N LEU A 83 0.47 26.09 0.77
CA LEU A 83 1.73 26.80 0.49
C LEU A 83 2.92 26.13 1.18
N SER A 84 2.67 25.46 2.31
CA SER A 84 3.62 24.54 2.94
C SER A 84 3.37 23.13 2.44
N ILE A 85 4.42 22.30 2.49
CA ILE A 85 4.25 20.87 2.21
C ILE A 85 3.49 20.17 3.33
N TRP A 86 3.78 20.56 4.57
CA TRP A 86 3.14 20.06 5.78
C TRP A 86 2.54 21.23 6.54
N GLU A 87 1.22 21.23 6.65
CA GLU A 87 0.42 22.19 7.40
C GLU A 87 -0.70 21.46 8.14
N LYS A 88 -1.53 22.22 8.86
CA LYS A 88 -2.70 21.68 9.55
C LYS A 88 -3.85 21.41 8.57
N PRO A 89 -4.74 20.45 8.86
CA PRO A 89 -4.79 19.66 10.08
C PRO A 89 -3.82 18.47 10.07
N ILE A 90 -3.43 17.99 11.25
CA ILE A 90 -2.62 16.76 11.40
C ILE A 90 -3.53 15.55 11.69
N PHE A 91 -3.31 14.47 10.95
CA PHE A 91 -3.90 13.16 11.18
C PHE A 91 -2.81 12.21 11.67
N SER A 92 -2.81 11.92 12.96
CA SER A 92 -1.95 10.89 13.53
C SER A 92 -2.62 10.28 14.74
N ARG A 93 -2.54 8.96 14.90
CA ARG A 93 -3.01 8.29 16.13
C ARG A 93 -2.31 8.83 17.38
N LEU A 94 -1.06 9.28 17.26
CA LEU A 94 -0.29 9.86 18.37
C LEU A 94 -0.82 11.24 18.81
N VAL A 95 -1.37 12.03 17.88
CA VAL A 95 -1.70 13.45 18.13
C VAL A 95 -3.21 13.67 18.13
N SER A 96 -3.90 13.21 17.09
CA SER A 96 -5.31 13.51 16.86
C SER A 96 -6.23 12.92 17.91
N ILE A 97 -5.85 11.84 18.61
CA ILE A 97 -6.66 11.24 19.68
C ILE A 97 -6.83 12.22 20.86
N ASP A 98 -5.75 12.89 21.26
CA ASP A 98 -5.75 13.83 22.38
C ASP A 98 -6.05 15.27 21.94
N TYR A 99 -5.69 15.62 20.70
CA TYR A 99 -5.81 16.96 20.14
C TYR A 99 -6.51 16.93 18.76
N PRO A 100 -7.81 16.56 18.70
CA PRO A 100 -8.53 16.51 17.44
C PRO A 100 -8.73 17.90 16.82
N GLU A 101 -8.64 17.97 15.50
CA GLU A 101 -9.06 19.13 14.70
C GLU A 101 -10.34 18.78 13.94
N ILE A 102 -11.25 19.73 13.78
CA ILE A 102 -12.50 19.53 13.04
C ILE A 102 -12.23 19.78 11.56
N ILE A 103 -12.66 18.85 10.72
CA ILE A 103 -12.57 18.96 9.27
C ILE A 103 -13.66 19.92 8.79
N GLU A 104 -13.29 20.90 7.97
CA GLU A 104 -14.19 21.91 7.40
C GLU A 104 -14.18 21.85 5.87
N GLU A 105 -15.25 22.34 5.24
CA GLU A 105 -15.33 22.46 3.79
C GLU A 105 -14.20 23.34 3.24
N GLY A 106 -13.59 22.94 2.11
CA GLY A 106 -12.49 23.67 1.48
C GLY A 106 -11.11 23.34 2.05
N MET A 107 -11.01 22.58 3.14
CA MET A 107 -9.70 22.07 3.59
C MET A 107 -9.09 21.15 2.53
N VAL A 108 -7.77 21.25 2.37
CA VAL A 108 -6.98 20.40 1.47
C VAL A 108 -5.92 19.70 2.30
N PHE A 109 -5.89 18.38 2.22
CA PHE A 109 -4.91 17.58 2.95
C PHE A 109 -4.61 16.28 2.20
N ALA A 110 -3.52 15.66 2.60
CA ALA A 110 -3.18 14.33 2.18
C ALA A 110 -3.39 13.33 3.31
N LEU A 111 -3.89 12.15 2.97
CA LEU A 111 -3.95 11.00 3.88
C LEU A 111 -3.02 9.93 3.32
N GLU A 112 -2.13 9.43 4.17
CA GLU A 112 -1.13 8.44 3.80
C GLU A 112 -1.08 7.28 4.78
N THR A 113 -1.03 6.07 4.23
CA THR A 113 -1.03 4.82 4.99
C THR A 113 0.16 3.97 4.62
N PHE A 114 0.55 3.10 5.55
CA PHE A 114 1.65 2.16 5.41
C PHE A 114 1.23 0.79 5.91
N TRP A 115 1.68 -0.25 5.21
CA TRP A 115 1.58 -1.63 5.69
C TRP A 115 2.82 -2.45 5.30
N PRO A 116 3.48 -3.14 6.24
CA PRO A 116 4.62 -4.00 5.94
C PRO A 116 4.18 -5.31 5.30
N ALA A 117 4.95 -5.80 4.32
CA ALA A 117 4.74 -7.13 3.77
C ALA A 117 5.25 -8.21 4.72
N SER A 118 4.66 -9.40 4.64
CA SER A 118 5.03 -10.55 5.46
C SER A 118 6.38 -11.17 5.11
N ASP A 119 7.03 -10.70 4.05
CA ASP A 119 8.38 -11.13 3.65
C ASP A 119 9.49 -10.52 4.52
N GLY A 120 9.18 -9.51 5.33
CA GLY A 120 10.08 -8.90 6.30
C GLY A 120 10.99 -7.81 5.75
N TRP A 121 10.85 -7.43 4.48
CA TRP A 121 11.69 -6.39 3.87
C TRP A 121 10.96 -5.51 2.85
N SER A 122 9.80 -5.92 2.36
CA SER A 122 8.95 -5.12 1.48
C SER A 122 7.80 -4.47 2.26
N ALA A 123 7.17 -3.44 1.67
CA ALA A 123 6.03 -2.74 2.26
C ALA A 123 5.27 -1.96 1.19
N ALA A 124 4.05 -1.56 1.52
CA ALA A 124 3.29 -0.59 0.75
C ALA A 124 3.14 0.71 1.54
N ARG A 125 3.28 1.84 0.83
CA ARG A 125 2.86 3.17 1.26
C ARG A 125 2.06 3.82 0.14
N ILE A 126 0.89 4.35 0.46
CA ILE A 126 -0.04 4.95 -0.49
C ILE A 126 -0.59 6.23 0.14
N GLU A 127 -0.67 7.30 -0.64
CA GLU A 127 -1.21 8.59 -0.22
C GLU A 127 -2.17 9.12 -1.27
N GLU A 128 -3.26 9.75 -0.83
CA GLU A 128 -4.12 10.53 -1.71
C GLU A 128 -4.29 11.94 -1.14
N GLN A 129 -4.19 12.94 -2.01
CA GLN A 129 -4.62 14.30 -1.69
C GLN A 129 -6.09 14.47 -2.01
N LEU A 130 -6.77 15.21 -1.15
CA LEU A 130 -8.19 15.45 -1.29
C LEU A 130 -8.54 16.89 -0.90
N VAL A 131 -9.66 17.34 -1.45
CA VAL A 131 -10.33 18.58 -1.06
C VAL A 131 -11.67 18.23 -0.42
N VAL A 132 -11.96 18.81 0.74
CA VAL A 132 -13.24 18.61 1.42
C VAL A 132 -14.32 19.40 0.72
N THR A 133 -15.43 18.74 0.40
CA THR A 133 -16.63 19.35 -0.21
C THR A 133 -17.74 19.47 0.84
N LYS A 134 -18.82 20.18 0.54
CA LYS A 134 -19.99 20.35 1.43
C LYS A 134 -20.54 19.08 2.09
N SER A 135 -20.37 17.90 1.48
CA SER A 135 -20.96 16.64 1.94
C SER A 135 -19.98 15.45 1.93
N GLY A 136 -18.70 15.68 1.69
CA GLY A 136 -17.72 14.61 1.48
C GLY A 136 -16.33 15.15 1.16
N CYS A 137 -15.61 14.46 0.28
CA CYS A 137 -14.37 14.94 -0.33
C CYS A 137 -14.26 14.55 -1.80
N GLU A 138 -13.36 15.20 -2.52
CA GLU A 138 -12.89 14.82 -3.85
C GLU A 138 -11.40 14.46 -3.75
N VAL A 139 -11.02 13.28 -4.23
CA VAL A 139 -9.61 12.91 -4.41
C VAL A 139 -9.08 13.63 -5.65
N ILE A 140 -8.04 14.44 -5.47
CA ILE A 140 -7.47 15.30 -6.53
C ILE A 140 -6.16 14.74 -7.10
N THR A 141 -5.59 13.71 -6.48
CA THR A 141 -4.45 12.98 -7.05
C THR A 141 -4.92 12.12 -8.23
N ARG A 142 -4.27 12.26 -9.39
CA ARG A 142 -4.70 11.62 -10.64
C ARG A 142 -3.87 10.42 -11.06
N PHE A 143 -2.76 10.15 -10.38
CA PHE A 143 -1.93 8.99 -10.70
C PHE A 143 -2.59 7.73 -10.13
N PRO A 144 -2.70 6.63 -10.88
CA PRO A 144 -3.43 5.43 -10.43
C PRO A 144 -2.84 4.82 -9.16
N ALA A 145 -3.73 4.32 -8.29
CA ALA A 145 -3.39 3.72 -7.00
C ALA A 145 -4.42 2.69 -6.51
N GLU A 146 -5.37 2.30 -7.35
CA GLU A 146 -6.42 1.36 -7.02
C GLU A 146 -5.86 -0.07 -6.92
N GLN A 147 -4.76 -0.34 -7.64
CA GLN A 147 -4.08 -1.64 -7.67
C GLN A 147 -2.56 -1.45 -7.72
N LEU A 148 -1.82 -2.41 -7.17
CA LEU A 148 -0.36 -2.41 -7.21
C LEU A 148 0.11 -2.45 -8.67
N LEU A 149 0.78 -1.37 -9.09
CA LEU A 149 1.39 -1.32 -10.41
C LEU A 149 2.66 -2.16 -10.43
N VAL A 150 2.75 -3.05 -11.42
CA VAL A 150 3.98 -3.78 -11.75
C VAL A 150 4.56 -3.20 -13.03
N ALA A 151 5.63 -2.42 -12.92
CA ALA A 151 6.30 -1.76 -14.02
C ALA A 151 7.35 -2.66 -14.70
N GLY A 152 7.79 -2.25 -15.88
CA GLY A 152 8.86 -2.91 -16.65
C GLY A 152 8.37 -3.92 -17.69
N THR A 153 9.32 -4.63 -18.29
CA THR A 153 9.08 -5.56 -19.40
C THR A 153 8.24 -6.75 -18.97
N ARG A 154 7.20 -7.06 -19.76
CA ARG A 154 6.43 -8.30 -19.63
C ARG A 154 7.10 -9.40 -20.43
N TYR A 155 7.56 -10.45 -19.75
CA TYR A 155 8.19 -11.59 -20.38
C TYR A 155 7.14 -12.60 -20.88
N GLN A 156 7.45 -13.26 -22.00
CA GLN A 156 6.70 -14.38 -22.55
C GLN A 156 7.49 -15.66 -22.33
N THR A 157 6.81 -16.74 -21.98
CA THR A 157 7.38 -18.09 -21.83
C THR A 157 6.82 -19.02 -22.91
N ALA A 158 7.37 -20.23 -23.02
CA ALA A 158 6.82 -21.26 -23.91
C ALA A 158 5.34 -21.62 -23.58
N GLY A 159 4.89 -21.37 -22.35
CA GLY A 159 3.51 -21.59 -21.91
C GLY A 159 2.62 -20.34 -21.92
N GLY A 160 3.10 -19.21 -22.47
CA GLY A 160 2.40 -17.93 -22.47
C GLY A 160 3.03 -16.88 -21.54
N PRO A 161 2.31 -15.77 -21.24
CA PRO A 161 2.85 -14.65 -20.48
C PRO A 161 3.34 -15.08 -19.10
N LEU A 162 4.54 -14.60 -18.72
CA LEU A 162 5.03 -14.81 -17.36
C LEU A 162 4.16 -13.99 -16.39
N PRO A 163 3.60 -14.58 -15.33
CA PRO A 163 2.75 -13.88 -14.38
C PRO A 163 3.44 -12.67 -13.74
N ALA A 164 2.71 -11.55 -13.62
CA ALA A 164 3.19 -10.35 -12.96
C ALA A 164 3.21 -10.49 -11.43
N THR A 165 2.36 -11.36 -10.87
CA THR A 165 2.38 -11.73 -9.45
C THR A 165 3.09 -13.06 -9.30
N ARG A 166 4.30 -13.03 -8.73
CA ARG A 166 5.18 -14.16 -8.51
C ARG A 166 6.33 -13.78 -7.57
N GLU A 167 6.88 -14.75 -6.87
CA GLU A 167 8.06 -14.56 -6.03
C GLU A 167 9.27 -14.13 -6.86
N THR A 168 10.13 -13.31 -6.26
CA THR A 168 11.41 -12.90 -6.90
C THR A 168 12.33 -14.12 -7.09
N GLN A 169 12.31 -15.03 -6.11
CA GLN A 169 13.05 -16.28 -6.15
C GLN A 169 12.32 -17.34 -7.00
N SER A 170 12.94 -17.76 -8.11
CA SER A 170 12.31 -18.65 -9.08
C SER A 170 11.92 -20.02 -8.51
N ASN A 171 12.67 -20.55 -7.55
CA ASN A 171 12.39 -21.82 -6.88
C ASN A 171 11.10 -21.81 -6.06
N LEU A 172 10.67 -20.64 -5.56
CA LEU A 172 9.43 -20.49 -4.79
C LEU A 172 8.17 -20.43 -5.68
N ASN A 173 8.35 -20.28 -6.99
CA ASN A 173 7.25 -20.18 -7.95
C ASN A 173 6.83 -21.53 -8.55
N ARG A 174 7.43 -22.63 -8.07
CA ARG A 174 7.05 -23.97 -8.51
C ARG A 174 5.81 -24.38 -7.73
N ALA A 175 4.79 -24.90 -8.42
CA ALA A 175 3.62 -25.46 -7.74
C ALA A 175 4.08 -26.56 -6.76
N ALA A 176 3.82 -26.35 -5.46
CA ALA A 176 4.33 -27.17 -4.37
C ALA A 176 3.92 -28.65 -4.47
N SER A 177 2.85 -28.99 -5.20
CA SER A 177 2.33 -30.37 -5.31
C SER A 177 2.83 -31.15 -6.52
N SER A 178 3.10 -30.51 -7.67
CA SER A 178 3.31 -31.26 -8.92
C SER A 178 4.73 -31.82 -9.09
N THR A 179 5.75 -31.18 -8.51
CA THR A 179 7.14 -31.52 -8.87
C THR A 179 7.68 -32.71 -8.07
N LEU A 180 7.36 -32.84 -6.79
CA LEU A 180 7.86 -33.95 -5.98
C LEU A 180 7.21 -35.27 -6.40
N GLU A 181 5.88 -35.28 -6.58
CA GLU A 181 5.15 -36.46 -7.05
C GLU A 181 5.51 -36.85 -8.49
N ALA A 182 5.68 -35.88 -9.40
CA ALA A 182 6.10 -36.17 -10.77
C ALA A 182 7.56 -36.65 -10.85
N VAL A 183 8.47 -36.07 -10.07
CA VAL A 183 9.87 -36.55 -10.00
C VAL A 183 9.94 -37.94 -9.39
N VAL A 184 9.20 -38.20 -8.31
CA VAL A 184 9.14 -39.54 -7.68
C VAL A 184 8.53 -40.57 -8.64
N THR A 185 7.51 -40.18 -9.42
CA THR A 185 6.87 -41.06 -10.40
C THR A 185 7.76 -41.33 -11.62
N SER A 186 8.45 -40.31 -12.14
CA SER A 186 9.43 -40.44 -13.22
C SER A 186 10.63 -41.30 -12.82
N ALA A 187 11.18 -41.08 -11.62
CA ALA A 187 12.31 -41.87 -11.10
C ALA A 187 11.93 -43.35 -10.90
N ARG A 188 10.69 -43.65 -10.51
CA ARG A 188 10.16 -45.02 -10.43
C ARG A 188 10.01 -45.68 -11.80
N GLN A 189 9.58 -44.92 -12.82
CA GLN A 189 9.49 -45.42 -14.20
C GLN A 189 10.87 -45.70 -14.80
N GLU A 190 11.85 -44.83 -14.62
CA GLU A 190 13.21 -45.05 -15.13
C GLU A 190 13.91 -46.21 -14.41
N GLY A 191 13.78 -46.34 -13.09
CA GLY A 191 14.34 -47.45 -12.33
C GLY A 191 13.77 -48.83 -12.69
N SER A 192 12.54 -48.89 -13.21
CA SER A 192 11.90 -50.13 -13.69
C SER A 192 12.42 -50.61 -15.04
N ARG A 193 13.06 -49.74 -15.83
CA ARG A 193 13.60 -50.05 -17.17
C ARG A 193 15.07 -50.50 -17.14
N VAL A 194 15.72 -50.50 -15.98
CA VAL A 194 17.15 -50.83 -15.82
C VAL A 194 17.37 -52.26 -15.30
N ARG A 195 16.33 -53.08 -15.17
CA ARG A 195 16.47 -54.53 -14.86
C ARG A 195 16.05 -55.41 -16.04
N THR A 196 17.00 -55.68 -16.93
CA THR A 196 17.08 -56.88 -17.79
C THR A 196 18.53 -57.25 -17.96
#